data_AF-A0A251YWG9-F1
#
_entry.id   AF-A0A251YWG9-F1
#
_cell.length_a   1.000
_cell.length_b   1.000
_cell.length_c   1.000
_cell.angle_alpha   90.00
_cell.angle_beta   90.00
_cell.angle_gamma   90.00
#
_symmetry.space_group_name_H-M   'P 1'
#
loop_
_entity.id
_entity.type
_entity.pdbx_description
1 polymer ?
#
loop_
_entity_poly.entity_id
_entity_poly.type
_entity_poly.pdbx_seq_one_letter_code
_entity_poly.pdbx_strand_id
1 'polypeptide(L)'
;MGHSAASPGPEVDDYWRPLSHEEIQDLPVARDGSHLNANGSLRPNIWYQTGEHEYLYRTDEHGHIDRVIAENLQLKTHIGRLRHIRRTLGKLFGDHAGHVIADSFGGSPKLDNLVSQFADINKGGYYRLERQWARALKGNPPGHVAVDIRIDTDSLSGRPESFFIESIINDEPVAAESHQ
;
A
#
# COMPACT_ATOMS: atom_id res chain seq x y z
N MET A 1 23.01 5.86 35.38
CA MET A 1 22.73 6.61 34.14
C MET A 1 22.58 5.57 33.04
N GLY A 2 21.34 5.20 32.71
CA GLY A 2 21.07 4.20 31.67
C GLY A 2 21.04 4.90 30.32
N HIS A 3 22.02 4.60 29.47
CA HIS A 3 21.95 4.97 28.06
C HIS A 3 21.01 3.98 27.37
N SER A 4 19.83 4.46 26.99
CA SER A 4 18.94 3.75 26.07
C SER A 4 19.62 3.79 24.71
N ALA A 5 20.17 2.65 24.27
CA ALA A 5 20.59 2.47 22.90
C ALA A 5 19.32 2.44 22.05
N ALA A 6 19.13 3.43 21.17
CA ALA A 6 18.19 3.30 20.09
C ALA A 6 18.65 2.12 19.22
N SER A 7 17.79 1.14 19.01
CA SER A 7 18.03 0.07 18.04
C SER A 7 18.35 0.72 16.69
N PRO A 8 19.44 0.32 16.01
CA PRO A 8 19.69 0.82 14.67
C PRO A 8 18.50 0.43 13.79
N GLY A 9 17.94 1.41 13.08
CA GLY A 9 16.94 1.13 12.04
C GLY A 9 17.52 0.15 11.01
N PRO A 10 16.66 -0.59 10.29
CA PRO A 10 17.13 -1.57 9.30
C PRO A 10 18.09 -0.91 8.29
N GLU A 11 19.16 -1.62 7.92
CA GLU A 11 20.09 -1.19 6.86
C GLU A 11 19.38 -1.21 5.48
N VAL A 12 19.91 -0.44 4.53
CA VAL A 12 19.31 -0.15 3.19
C VAL A 12 18.87 -1.41 2.41
N ASP A 13 19.56 -2.54 2.56
CA ASP A 13 19.23 -3.81 1.90
C ASP A 13 18.06 -4.59 2.58
N ASP A 14 17.76 -4.29 3.84
CA ASP A 14 16.74 -4.98 4.64
C ASP A 14 15.34 -4.35 4.47
N TYR A 15 15.23 -3.18 3.81
CA TYR A 15 13.95 -2.50 3.57
C TYR A 15 13.05 -3.21 2.57
N TRP A 16 13.66 -3.97 1.66
CA TRP A 16 13.01 -4.63 0.52
C TRP A 16 12.73 -6.11 0.75
N ARG A 17 13.06 -6.69 1.92
CA ARG A 17 12.64 -8.06 2.24
C ARG A 17 11.21 -8.10 2.80
N PRO A 18 10.51 -9.25 2.66
CA PRO A 18 9.28 -9.52 3.41
C PRO A 18 9.51 -9.36 4.91
N LEU A 19 8.52 -8.79 5.61
CA LEU A 19 8.50 -8.72 7.07
C LEU A 19 7.74 -9.93 7.62
N SER A 20 8.20 -10.45 8.75
CA SER A 20 7.48 -11.47 9.51
C SER A 20 6.28 -10.86 10.25
N HIS A 21 5.34 -11.70 10.68
CA HIS A 21 4.21 -11.27 11.52
C HIS A 21 4.69 -10.56 12.80
N GLU A 22 5.72 -11.09 13.46
CA GLU A 22 6.29 -10.51 14.68
C GLU A 22 6.89 -9.12 14.41
N GLU A 23 7.63 -8.98 13.29
CA GLU A 23 8.20 -7.69 12.90
C GLU A 23 7.11 -6.66 12.61
N ILE A 24 6.02 -7.07 11.95
CA ILE A 24 4.87 -6.19 11.67
C ILE A 24 4.22 -5.70 12.95
N GLN A 25 4.05 -6.56 13.96
CA GLN A 25 3.44 -6.19 15.24
C GLN A 25 4.27 -5.17 16.02
N ASP A 26 5.59 -5.21 15.87
CA ASP A 26 6.52 -4.32 16.58
C ASP A 26 6.78 -2.98 15.87
N LEU A 27 6.18 -2.74 14.70
CA LEU A 27 6.37 -1.50 13.96
C LEU A 27 5.79 -0.28 14.71
N PRO A 28 6.44 0.90 14.63
CA PRO A 28 5.95 2.13 15.21
C PRO A 28 4.84 2.76 14.35
N VAL A 29 3.65 2.15 14.36
CA VAL A 29 2.53 2.52 13.48
C VAL A 29 1.72 3.70 14.03
N ALA A 30 1.56 4.74 13.21
CA ALA A 30 0.61 5.83 13.45
C ALA A 30 -0.83 5.37 13.16
N ARG A 31 -1.71 5.54 14.17
CA ARG A 31 -3.13 5.13 14.13
C ARG A 31 -4.11 6.29 14.36
N ASP A 32 -3.60 7.46 14.72
CA ASP A 32 -4.39 8.64 15.08
C ASP A 32 -4.59 9.63 13.92
N GLY A 33 -4.13 9.28 12.72
CA GLY A 33 -4.18 10.14 11.54
C GLY A 33 -2.98 11.09 11.41
N SER A 34 -2.00 11.03 12.32
CA SER A 34 -0.80 11.89 12.30
C SER A 34 0.14 11.64 11.12
N HIS A 35 -0.12 10.62 10.30
CA HIS A 35 0.55 10.37 9.02
C HIS A 35 0.25 11.41 7.95
N LEU A 36 -0.85 12.15 8.09
CA LEU A 36 -1.22 13.23 7.18
C LEU A 36 -0.88 14.59 7.77
N ASN A 37 -0.25 15.44 6.96
CA ASN A 37 -0.10 16.85 7.26
C ASN A 37 -1.43 17.59 7.07
N ALA A 38 -1.53 18.82 7.58
CA ALA A 38 -2.75 19.63 7.49
C ALA A 38 -3.23 19.89 6.04
N ASN A 39 -2.32 19.88 5.06
CA ASN A 39 -2.62 20.02 3.64
C ASN A 39 -3.00 18.68 2.96
N GLY A 40 -3.01 17.57 3.71
CA GLY A 40 -3.30 16.22 3.24
C GLY A 40 -2.12 15.48 2.61
N SER A 41 -0.91 16.04 2.56
CA SER A 41 0.27 15.28 2.13
C SER A 41 0.73 14.32 3.21
N LEU A 42 1.36 13.22 2.82
CA LEU A 42 1.94 12.27 3.77
C LEU A 42 3.20 12.85 4.43
N ARG A 43 3.45 12.43 5.67
CA ARG A 43 4.72 12.64 6.34
C ARG A 43 5.77 11.64 5.84
N PRO A 44 7.07 11.99 5.85
CA PRO A 44 8.14 11.07 5.51
C PRO A 44 8.44 10.07 6.64
N ASN A 45 9.08 8.95 6.30
CA ASN A 45 9.61 7.95 7.21
C ASN A 45 8.62 7.46 8.29
N ILE A 46 7.36 7.24 7.91
CA ILE A 46 6.31 6.85 8.85
C ILE A 46 5.63 5.55 8.40
N TRP A 47 5.37 4.69 9.38
CA TRP A 47 4.44 3.58 9.24
C TRP A 47 3.06 4.03 9.72
N TYR A 48 2.01 3.70 8.98
CA TYR A 48 0.64 4.13 9.32
C TYR A 48 -0.39 3.13 8.86
N GLN A 49 -1.58 3.20 9.45
CA GLN A 49 -2.74 2.45 9.00
C GLN A 49 -3.77 3.34 8.33
N THR A 50 -4.36 2.83 7.25
CA THR A 50 -5.47 3.51 6.58
C THR A 50 -6.39 2.52 5.87
N GLY A 51 -7.49 3.05 5.32
CA GLY A 51 -8.57 2.26 4.76
C GLY A 51 -9.53 1.72 5.81
N GLU A 52 -10.58 1.09 5.34
CA GLU A 52 -11.67 0.55 6.14
C GLU A 52 -11.21 -0.57 7.08
N HIS A 53 -10.18 -1.32 6.67
CA HIS A 53 -9.65 -2.48 7.37
C HIS A 53 -8.26 -2.24 7.98
N GLU A 54 -7.84 -0.98 8.10
CA GLU A 54 -6.59 -0.57 8.75
C GLU A 54 -5.34 -1.28 8.20
N TYR A 55 -5.22 -1.38 6.88
CA TYR A 55 -4.02 -1.93 6.24
C TYR A 55 -2.81 -1.06 6.53
N LEU A 56 -1.64 -1.68 6.57
CA LEU A 56 -0.39 -1.05 6.94
C LEU A 56 0.30 -0.45 5.70
N TYR A 57 0.81 0.75 5.85
CA TYR A 57 1.53 1.48 4.81
C TYR A 57 2.82 2.08 5.38
N ARG A 58 3.79 2.32 4.51
CA ARG A 58 5.00 3.07 4.80
C ARG A 58 5.16 4.21 3.79
N THR A 59 5.85 5.25 4.24
CA THR A 59 6.44 6.24 3.33
C THR A 59 7.97 6.27 3.43
N ASP A 60 8.61 6.58 2.30
CA ASP A 60 10.04 6.87 2.20
C ASP A 60 10.43 8.21 2.87
N GLU A 61 11.70 8.62 2.75
CA GLU A 61 12.18 9.89 3.31
C GLU A 61 11.59 11.16 2.67
N HIS A 62 10.91 11.03 1.52
CA HIS A 62 10.26 12.12 0.80
C HIS A 62 8.75 12.20 1.09
N GLY A 63 8.19 11.20 1.77
CA GLY A 63 6.75 11.10 2.02
C GLY A 63 5.98 10.43 0.87
N HIS A 64 6.66 9.66 0.02
CA HIS A 64 6.04 8.83 -1.01
C HIS A 64 5.70 7.46 -0.45
N ILE A 65 4.56 6.89 -0.86
CA ILE A 65 4.19 5.53 -0.47
C ILE A 65 5.16 4.56 -1.15
N ASP A 66 5.93 3.82 -0.37
CA ASP A 66 6.92 2.86 -0.87
C ASP A 66 6.60 1.42 -0.46
N ARG A 67 5.68 1.21 0.50
CA ARG A 67 5.23 -0.13 0.91
C ARG A 67 3.80 -0.16 1.43
N VAL A 68 3.09 -1.25 1.14
CA VAL A 68 1.75 -1.56 1.66
C VAL A 68 1.68 -3.03 2.04
N ILE A 69 1.23 -3.33 3.25
CA ILE A 69 1.10 -4.68 3.79
C ILE A 69 -0.33 -4.89 4.29
N ALA A 70 -0.95 -5.98 3.83
CA ALA A 70 -2.20 -6.49 4.36
C ALA A 70 -2.01 -7.99 4.66
N GLU A 71 -1.81 -8.35 5.93
CA GLU A 71 -1.72 -9.77 6.32
C GLU A 71 -3.03 -10.52 6.09
N ASN A 72 -4.16 -9.80 6.14
CA ASN A 72 -5.50 -10.31 5.85
C ASN A 72 -6.29 -9.27 5.05
N LEU A 73 -6.23 -9.36 3.72
CA LEU A 73 -6.99 -8.51 2.80
C LEU A 73 -8.48 -8.89 2.86
N GLN A 74 -9.34 -7.89 3.00
CA GLN A 74 -10.78 -8.08 3.16
C GLN A 74 -11.56 -7.34 2.09
N LEU A 75 -12.76 -7.85 1.76
CA LEU A 75 -13.70 -7.09 0.92
C LEU A 75 -14.24 -5.91 1.72
N LYS A 76 -14.51 -4.79 1.05
CA LYS A 76 -15.23 -3.67 1.69
C LYS A 76 -16.58 -4.09 2.27
N THR A 77 -17.01 -3.39 3.32
CA THR A 77 -18.35 -3.49 3.89
C THR A 77 -19.23 -2.30 3.49
N HIS A 78 -18.63 -1.17 3.09
CA HIS A 78 -19.39 0.00 2.65
C HIS A 78 -20.12 -0.24 1.31
N ILE A 79 -21.25 0.45 1.12
CA ILE A 79 -22.07 0.38 -0.09
C ILE A 79 -21.58 1.38 -1.15
N GLY A 80 -21.51 0.92 -2.40
CA GLY A 80 -21.12 1.78 -3.53
C GLY A 80 -19.63 2.10 -3.55
N ARG A 81 -19.18 2.95 -4.48
CA ARG A 81 -17.78 3.38 -4.61
C ARG A 81 -17.60 4.76 -3.97
N LEU A 82 -16.57 4.92 -3.14
CA LEU A 82 -16.26 6.22 -2.54
C LEU A 82 -15.64 7.20 -3.56
N ARG A 83 -15.91 8.49 -3.38
CA ARG A 83 -15.28 9.55 -4.18
C ARG A 83 -13.86 9.78 -3.67
N HIS A 84 -12.88 9.56 -4.53
CA HIS A 84 -11.45 9.72 -4.20
C HIS A 84 -10.86 11.05 -4.65
N ILE A 85 -9.74 11.42 -4.03
CA ILE A 85 -8.93 12.59 -4.40
C ILE A 85 -8.28 12.34 -5.76
N ARG A 86 -8.49 13.26 -6.72
CA ARG A 86 -8.00 13.07 -8.09
C ARG A 86 -6.57 13.59 -8.34
N ARG A 87 -6.07 14.45 -7.45
CA ARG A 87 -4.80 15.17 -7.58
C ARG A 87 -3.73 14.51 -6.71
N THR A 88 -3.10 13.49 -7.26
CA THR A 88 -1.94 12.79 -6.68
C THR A 88 -0.64 13.52 -7.02
N LEU A 89 0.41 13.24 -6.26
CA LEU A 89 1.76 13.76 -6.50
C LEU A 89 2.33 13.15 -7.79
N GLY A 90 3.10 13.90 -8.58
CA GLY A 90 3.68 13.42 -9.85
C GLY A 90 2.69 13.13 -10.99
N LYS A 91 1.45 13.62 -10.88
CA LYS A 91 0.38 13.35 -11.86
C LYS A 91 0.58 14.14 -13.17
N LEU A 92 0.61 13.43 -14.29
CA LEU A 92 0.70 13.95 -15.65
C LEU A 92 -0.65 13.83 -16.39
N PHE A 93 -0.74 14.47 -17.55
CA PHE A 93 -1.91 14.35 -18.43
C PHE A 93 -2.07 12.90 -18.90
N GLY A 94 -3.27 12.33 -18.75
CA GLY A 94 -3.56 10.92 -19.04
C GLY A 94 -3.50 9.98 -17.82
N ASP A 95 -2.95 10.43 -16.70
CA ASP A 95 -2.87 9.61 -15.49
C ASP A 95 -4.18 9.52 -14.71
N HIS A 96 -4.38 8.36 -14.09
CA HIS A 96 -5.36 8.16 -13.03
C HIS A 96 -4.75 8.43 -11.65
N ALA A 97 -5.62 8.71 -10.68
CA ALA A 97 -5.27 8.60 -9.27
C ALA A 97 -5.55 7.14 -8.89
N GLY A 98 -4.53 6.30 -9.10
CA GLY A 98 -4.61 4.87 -8.87
C GLY A 98 -4.68 4.59 -7.37
N HIS A 99 -5.56 3.68 -6.98
CA HIS A 99 -5.52 3.14 -5.62
C HIS A 99 -4.42 2.10 -5.56
N VAL A 100 -3.65 2.08 -4.46
CA VAL A 100 -2.76 0.95 -4.18
C VAL A 100 -3.59 -0.24 -3.71
N ILE A 101 -4.43 -0.05 -2.69
CA ILE A 101 -5.50 -1.00 -2.36
C ILE A 101 -6.82 -0.48 -2.90
N ALA A 102 -7.46 -1.22 -3.80
CA ALA A 102 -8.74 -0.78 -4.38
C ALA A 102 -9.85 -0.60 -3.35
N ASP A 103 -10.80 0.28 -3.69
CA ASP A 103 -12.07 0.50 -3.00
C ASP A 103 -12.83 -0.82 -2.74
N SER A 104 -12.75 -1.81 -3.63
CA SER A 104 -13.38 -3.13 -3.44
C SER A 104 -12.83 -3.90 -2.23
N PHE A 105 -11.64 -3.55 -1.77
CA PHE A 105 -11.00 -4.09 -0.57
C PHE A 105 -10.99 -3.10 0.59
N GLY A 106 -11.76 -2.01 0.51
CA GLY A 106 -11.82 -1.01 1.58
C GLY A 106 -10.65 -0.03 1.60
N GLY A 107 -9.88 0.11 0.52
CA GLY A 107 -8.79 1.09 0.46
C GLY A 107 -9.26 2.53 0.64
N SER A 108 -8.45 3.36 1.29
CA SER A 108 -8.77 4.77 1.55
C SER A 108 -8.95 5.56 0.25
N PRO A 109 -9.94 6.47 0.17
CA PRO A 109 -10.12 7.37 -0.97
C PRO A 109 -9.23 8.63 -0.89
N LYS A 110 -8.34 8.74 0.11
CA LYS A 110 -7.46 9.90 0.36
C LYS A 110 -6.03 9.65 -0.15
N LEU A 111 -5.16 10.67 -0.06
CA LEU A 111 -3.78 10.62 -0.57
C LEU A 111 -2.90 9.56 0.10
N ASP A 112 -3.32 9.03 1.23
CA ASP A 112 -2.65 7.94 1.97
C ASP A 112 -2.82 6.55 1.34
N ASN A 113 -3.50 6.44 0.19
CA ASN A 113 -3.64 5.19 -0.58
C ASN A 113 -3.65 5.46 -2.09
N LEU A 114 -3.24 6.65 -2.53
CA LEU A 114 -3.36 7.05 -3.93
C LEU A 114 -2.01 7.46 -4.51
N VAL A 115 -1.72 6.92 -5.69
CA VAL A 115 -0.52 7.23 -6.45
C VAL A 115 -0.87 7.61 -7.89
N SER A 116 0.01 8.35 -8.56
CA SER A 116 -0.17 8.67 -9.99
C SER A 116 0.14 7.45 -10.84
N GLN A 117 -0.84 6.98 -11.60
CA GLN A 117 -0.68 5.79 -12.42
C GLN A 117 -1.12 6.01 -13.87
N PHE A 118 -0.38 5.42 -14.83
CA PHE A 118 -0.81 5.34 -16.21
C PHE A 118 -2.13 4.58 -16.31
N ALA A 119 -3.03 5.09 -17.15
CA ALA A 119 -4.37 4.53 -17.32
C ALA A 119 -4.38 3.06 -17.79
N ASP A 120 -3.33 2.62 -18.50
CA ASP A 120 -3.23 1.28 -19.10
C ASP A 120 -2.71 0.22 -18.12
N ILE A 121 -1.85 0.60 -17.17
CA ILE A 121 -1.34 -0.29 -16.11
C ILE A 121 -2.46 -0.68 -15.16
N ASN A 122 -3.35 0.28 -14.90
CA ASN A 122 -4.57 0.09 -14.13
C ASN A 122 -5.54 -0.94 -14.78
N LYS A 123 -5.32 -1.40 -16.01
CA LYS A 123 -6.20 -2.37 -16.70
C LYS A 123 -5.54 -3.73 -17.01
N GLY A 124 -4.22 -3.84 -16.81
CA GLY A 124 -3.43 -5.00 -17.17
C GLY A 124 -3.20 -5.99 -16.03
N GLY A 125 -1.95 -6.08 -15.56
CA GLY A 125 -1.48 -7.04 -14.57
C GLY A 125 -2.10 -6.85 -13.18
N TYR A 126 -2.04 -5.61 -12.68
CA TYR A 126 -2.60 -5.24 -11.36
C TYR A 126 -4.08 -5.62 -11.24
N TYR A 127 -4.88 -5.24 -12.23
CA TYR A 127 -6.30 -5.57 -12.29
C TYR A 127 -6.58 -7.08 -12.38
N ARG A 128 -5.72 -7.87 -13.04
CA ARG A 128 -5.85 -9.34 -13.04
C ARG A 128 -5.59 -9.92 -11.65
N LEU A 129 -4.61 -9.38 -10.94
CA LEU A 129 -4.26 -9.82 -9.59
C LEU A 129 -5.36 -9.48 -8.58
N GLU A 130 -5.88 -8.24 -8.61
CA GLU A 130 -7.03 -7.84 -7.79
C GLU A 130 -8.25 -8.73 -8.03
N ARG A 131 -8.52 -9.14 -9.28
CA ARG A 131 -9.60 -10.09 -9.57
C ARG A 131 -9.35 -11.48 -9.00
N GLN A 132 -8.11 -11.94 -8.91
CA GLN A 132 -7.78 -13.22 -8.28
C GLN A 132 -8.03 -13.14 -6.76
N TRP A 133 -7.54 -12.09 -6.11
CA TRP A 133 -7.80 -11.84 -4.69
C TRP A 133 -9.30 -11.78 -4.40
N ALA A 134 -10.06 -11.00 -5.19
CA ALA A 134 -11.49 -10.88 -5.01
C ALA A 134 -12.24 -12.21 -5.21
N ARG A 135 -11.78 -13.10 -6.09
CA ARG A 135 -12.38 -14.43 -6.27
C ARG A 135 -12.12 -15.33 -5.07
N ALA A 136 -10.90 -15.34 -4.55
CA ALA A 136 -10.54 -16.12 -3.37
C ALA A 136 -11.37 -15.70 -2.15
N LEU A 137 -11.46 -14.38 -1.89
CA LEU A 137 -12.23 -13.83 -0.77
C LEU A 137 -13.75 -14.03 -0.90
N LYS A 138 -14.27 -14.17 -2.13
CA LYS A 138 -15.70 -14.46 -2.39
C LYS A 138 -16.01 -15.97 -2.44
N GLY A 139 -15.01 -16.82 -2.22
CA GLY A 139 -15.21 -18.26 -2.16
C GLY A 139 -16.17 -18.68 -1.04
N ASN A 140 -16.59 -19.95 -1.06
CA ASN A 140 -17.38 -20.54 0.01
C ASN A 140 -16.76 -21.90 0.43
N PRO A 141 -16.08 -21.98 1.59
CA PRO A 141 -15.82 -20.89 2.54
C PRO A 141 -14.92 -19.79 1.93
N PRO A 142 -14.95 -18.55 2.46
CA PRO A 142 -14.02 -17.50 2.04
C PRO A 142 -12.56 -17.94 2.21
N GLY A 143 -11.74 -17.68 1.20
CA GLY A 143 -10.31 -17.90 1.26
C GLY A 143 -9.56 -16.81 2.04
N HIS A 144 -8.25 -16.96 2.13
CA HIS A 144 -7.32 -16.02 2.74
C HIS A 144 -6.44 -15.37 1.68
N VAL A 145 -6.22 -14.05 1.80
CA VAL A 145 -5.31 -13.30 0.94
C VAL A 145 -4.42 -12.40 1.79
N ALA A 146 -3.11 -12.58 1.70
CA ALA A 146 -2.11 -11.65 2.23
C ALA A 146 -1.40 -10.94 1.08
N VAL A 147 -1.00 -9.69 1.27
CA VAL A 147 -0.38 -8.84 0.24
C VAL A 147 0.76 -8.01 0.83
N ASP A 148 1.88 -7.94 0.14
CA ASP A 148 3.00 -7.01 0.32
C ASP A 148 3.29 -6.34 -1.03
N ILE A 149 2.97 -5.05 -1.14
CA ILE A 149 3.22 -4.24 -2.33
C ILE A 149 4.35 -3.29 -2.01
N ARG A 150 5.41 -3.33 -2.82
CA ARG A 150 6.53 -2.40 -2.76
C ARG A 150 6.52 -1.54 -4.00
N ILE A 151 6.77 -0.25 -3.82
CA ILE A 151 6.64 0.74 -4.87
C ILE A 151 7.97 1.46 -4.99
N ASP A 152 8.57 1.38 -6.18
CA ASP A 152 9.69 2.24 -6.51
C ASP A 152 9.16 3.56 -7.03
N THR A 153 9.65 4.68 -6.49
CA THR A 153 9.15 6.01 -6.81
C THR A 153 10.29 6.95 -7.16
N ASP A 154 10.10 7.75 -8.21
CA ASP A 154 11.01 8.85 -8.52
C ASP A 154 11.03 9.83 -7.34
N SER A 155 12.19 9.92 -6.68
CA SER A 155 12.41 10.76 -5.49
C SER A 155 12.06 12.24 -5.68
N LEU A 156 12.11 12.76 -6.92
CA LEU A 156 11.81 14.16 -7.19
C LEU A 156 10.31 14.41 -7.39
N SER A 157 9.65 13.58 -8.20
CA SER A 157 8.25 13.80 -8.59
C SER A 157 7.25 13.03 -7.73
N GLY A 158 7.69 12.03 -6.97
CA GLY A 158 6.84 11.09 -6.24
C GLY A 158 5.99 10.20 -7.14
N ARG A 159 6.36 10.10 -8.42
CA ARG A 159 5.71 9.23 -9.37
C ARG A 159 6.23 7.79 -9.19
N PRO A 160 5.35 6.79 -9.06
CA PRO A 160 5.78 5.40 -9.10
C PRO A 160 6.39 5.05 -10.45
N GLU A 161 7.56 4.43 -10.44
CA GLU A 161 8.21 3.85 -11.62
C GLU A 161 7.87 2.37 -11.76
N SER A 162 7.75 1.66 -10.64
CA SER A 162 7.40 0.24 -10.64
C SER A 162 6.66 -0.20 -9.38
N PHE A 163 5.94 -1.30 -9.51
CA PHE A 163 5.23 -1.98 -8.42
C PHE A 163 5.68 -3.44 -8.40
N PHE A 164 6.13 -3.89 -7.24
CA PHE A 164 6.44 -5.28 -6.94
C PHE A 164 5.40 -5.79 -5.96
N ILE A 165 4.71 -6.86 -6.33
CA ILE A 165 3.57 -7.35 -5.57
C ILE A 165 3.83 -8.80 -5.24
N GLU A 166 3.92 -9.09 -3.96
CA GLU A 166 3.92 -10.45 -3.43
C GLU A 166 2.58 -10.66 -2.73
N SER A 167 1.90 -11.74 -3.05
CA SER A 167 0.65 -12.11 -2.38
C SER A 167 0.61 -13.59 -2.09
N ILE A 168 -0.14 -13.97 -1.06
CA ILE A 168 -0.42 -15.36 -0.73
C ILE A 168 -1.92 -15.54 -0.86
N ILE A 169 -2.37 -16.50 -1.67
CA ILE A 169 -3.78 -16.83 -1.85
C ILE A 169 -3.99 -18.26 -1.38
N ASN A 170 -4.65 -18.47 -0.24
CA ASN A 170 -4.81 -19.80 0.37
C ASN A 170 -3.48 -20.58 0.44
N ASP A 171 -2.47 -19.96 1.05
CA ASP A 171 -1.12 -20.52 1.23
C ASP A 171 -0.27 -20.66 -0.06
N GLU A 172 -0.82 -20.30 -1.23
CA GLU A 172 -0.09 -20.31 -2.49
C GLU A 172 0.47 -18.92 -2.85
N PRO A 173 1.80 -18.77 -3.02
CA PRO A 173 2.42 -17.50 -3.38
C PRO A 173 2.14 -17.12 -4.83
N VAL A 174 1.81 -15.85 -5.05
CA VAL A 174 1.59 -15.22 -6.36
C VAL A 174 2.33 -13.88 -6.39
N ALA A 175 3.31 -13.78 -7.28
CA ALA A 175 4.11 -12.57 -7.49
C ALA A 175 3.78 -11.90 -8.83
N ALA A 176 3.86 -10.57 -8.87
CA ALA A 176 3.73 -9.78 -10.08
C ALA A 176 4.61 -8.52 -10.01
N GLU A 177 5.11 -8.10 -11.16
CA GLU A 177 5.85 -6.85 -11.35
C GLU A 177 5.19 -6.04 -12.46
N SER A 178 5.13 -4.73 -12.30
CA SER A 178 4.64 -3.82 -13.33
C SER A 178 5.41 -2.51 -13.32
N HIS A 179 5.78 -2.02 -14.50
CA HIS A 179 6.47 -0.75 -14.69
C HIS A 179 5.55 0.26 -15.36
N GLN A 180 5.75 1.52 -14.98
CA GLN A 180 5.10 2.67 -15.59
C GLN A 180 5.80 3.12 -16.86
#